data_AF-A0A6V7W077-F1
#
_entry.id   AF-A0A6V7W077-F1
#
_cell.length_a   1.000
_cell.length_b   1.000
_cell.length_c   1.000
_cell.angle_alpha   90.00
_cell.angle_beta   90.00
_cell.angle_gamma   90.00
#
_symmetry.space_group_name_H-M   'P 1'
#
loop_
_entity.id
_entity.type
_entity.pdbx_description
1 polymer ?
#
loop_
_entity_poly.entity_id
_entity_poly.type
_entity_poly.pdbx_seq_one_letter_code
_entity_poly.pdbx_strand_id
1 'polypeptide(L)'
;MQPIYFRNCLMHVLIIERIIATFKSKNYEKHRSNLFLLSWLTITAIIGYLNSLSSNYIISFSILFTLVSLGILEIWALFWILDHNKRNYERKLLEGRHELSERYQLSENIRTAKQLIPCILMHFVCIIIPGINNIVVYFNLYSGKFTLDFVSQCIFTTITIGSFLIEFFMIIYHPILKRDLVRMFSAFRSIIQFRIFASSRVVQDPVYNEPSILPATGASRKTLAALQPMDINGKPLIEDGKKEDLGGAYFKQLAMSWE
;
A
#
# COMPACT_ATOMS: atom_id res chain seq x y z
N MET A 1 8.01 19.73 -12.23
CA MET A 1 8.80 18.60 -11.68
C MET A 1 8.86 18.56 -10.15
N GLN A 2 8.63 19.66 -9.42
CA GLN A 2 8.65 19.70 -7.94
C GLN A 2 7.91 18.56 -7.18
N PRO A 3 6.68 18.16 -7.56
CA PRO A 3 5.96 17.11 -6.79
C PRO A 3 6.61 15.73 -6.90
N ILE A 4 7.39 15.47 -7.95
CA ILE A 4 8.08 14.19 -8.16
C ILE A 4 9.17 14.02 -7.10
N TYR A 5 9.96 15.07 -6.84
CA TYR A 5 11.04 15.02 -5.86
C TYR A 5 10.54 14.76 -4.44
N PHE A 6 9.49 15.46 -4.02
CA PHE A 6 8.90 15.27 -2.70
C PHE A 6 8.38 13.84 -2.51
N ARG A 7 7.70 13.31 -3.53
CA ARG A 7 7.20 11.93 -3.52
C ARG A 7 8.34 10.89 -3.53
N ASN A 8 9.46 11.20 -4.19
CA ASN A 8 10.62 10.32 -4.19
C ASN A 8 11.24 10.16 -2.81
N CYS A 9 11.37 11.27 -2.09
CA CYS A 9 11.96 11.18 -0.76
C CYS A 9 11.06 10.47 0.25
N LEU A 10 9.73 10.52 0.08
CA LEU A 10 8.80 9.75 0.91
C LEU A 10 9.07 8.24 0.85
N MET A 11 9.34 7.70 -0.33
CA MET A 11 9.66 6.27 -0.50
C MET A 11 10.96 5.90 0.21
N HIS A 12 11.97 6.76 0.14
CA HIS A 12 13.23 6.59 0.86
C HIS A 12 13.02 6.46 2.37
N VAL A 13 12.19 7.34 2.94
CA VAL A 13 11.87 7.36 4.37
C VAL A 13 11.20 6.06 4.81
N LEU A 14 10.27 5.54 4.01
CA LEU A 14 9.62 4.27 4.27
C LEU A 14 10.61 3.11 4.27
N ILE A 15 11.56 3.08 3.33
CA ILE A 15 12.58 2.02 3.27
C ILE A 15 13.51 2.11 4.49
N ILE A 16 13.96 3.32 4.87
CA ILE A 16 14.77 3.50 6.08
C ILE A 16 13.99 3.04 7.32
N GLU A 17 12.71 3.40 7.44
CA GLU A 17 11.85 2.93 8.54
C GLU A 17 11.81 1.39 8.59
N ARG A 18 11.72 0.71 7.44
CA ARG A 18 11.72 -0.75 7.36
C ARG A 18 13.08 -1.37 7.68
N ILE A 19 14.17 -0.74 7.29
CA ILE A 19 15.53 -1.13 7.69
C ILE A 19 15.65 -1.06 9.22
N ILE A 20 15.23 0.06 9.81
CA ILE A 20 15.27 0.25 11.27
C ILE A 20 14.37 -0.78 11.97
N ALA A 21 13.17 -1.03 11.46
CA ALA A 21 12.26 -2.05 12.00
C ALA A 21 12.83 -3.46 11.92
N THR A 22 13.62 -3.76 10.88
CA THR A 22 14.32 -5.04 10.71
C THR A 22 15.43 -5.18 11.76
N PHE A 23 16.30 -4.18 11.90
CA PHE A 23 17.41 -4.23 12.86
C PHE A 23 16.97 -4.13 14.32
N LYS A 24 15.93 -3.35 14.61
CA LYS A 24 15.44 -3.10 15.98
C LYS A 24 14.17 -3.88 16.31
N SER A 25 13.87 -4.98 15.59
CA SER A 25 12.62 -5.76 15.75
C SER A 25 12.11 -5.82 17.20
N LYS A 26 12.93 -6.31 18.15
CA LYS A 26 12.57 -6.43 19.58
C LYS A 26 12.06 -5.15 20.25
N ASN A 27 12.67 -4.00 19.96
CA ASN A 27 12.42 -2.74 20.68
C ASN A 27 11.70 -1.69 19.81
N TYR A 28 11.45 -2.00 18.54
CA TYR A 28 10.98 -1.04 17.56
C TYR A 28 9.60 -0.48 17.93
N GLU A 29 8.63 -1.35 18.25
CA GLU A 29 7.27 -0.91 18.60
C GLU A 29 7.24 0.00 19.83
N LYS A 30 8.07 -0.28 20.83
CA LYS A 30 8.14 0.52 22.07
C LYS A 30 8.66 1.94 21.84
N HIS A 31 9.51 2.14 20.84
CA HIS A 31 10.17 3.42 20.56
C HIS A 31 9.71 4.06 19.25
N ARG A 32 8.64 3.55 18.64
CA ARG A 32 8.13 4.09 17.38
C ARG A 32 7.57 5.49 17.62
N SER A 33 8.28 6.51 17.14
CA SER A 33 7.84 7.90 17.21
C SER A 33 7.54 8.45 15.82
N ASN A 34 6.43 9.18 15.69
CA ASN A 34 6.08 9.88 14.46
C ASN A 34 7.04 11.05 14.16
N LEU A 35 7.89 11.43 15.12
CA LEU A 35 8.90 12.48 14.98
C LEU A 35 9.91 12.17 13.88
N PHE A 36 10.27 10.89 13.70
CA PHE A 36 11.18 10.50 12.63
C PHE A 36 10.60 10.84 11.24
N LEU A 37 9.34 10.48 11.00
CA LEU A 37 8.64 10.76 9.76
C LEU A 37 8.49 12.27 9.51
N LEU A 38 8.11 13.03 10.55
CA LEU A 38 7.89 14.48 10.44
C LEU A 38 9.18 15.25 10.18
N SER A 39 10.26 14.89 10.87
CA SER A 39 11.60 15.48 10.63
C SER A 39 12.06 15.22 9.21
N TRP A 40 11.87 14.00 8.70
CA TRP A 40 12.25 13.67 7.34
C TRP A 40 11.40 14.41 6.31
N LEU A 41 10.08 14.42 6.47
CA LEU A 41 9.18 15.23 5.63
C LEU A 41 9.65 16.69 5.50
N THR A 42 10.07 17.29 6.62
CA THR A 42 10.60 18.66 6.66
C THR A 42 11.90 18.79 5.85
N ILE A 43 12.87 17.88 6.03
CA ILE A 43 14.13 17.87 5.26
C ILE A 43 13.86 17.74 3.76
N THR A 44 12.94 16.85 3.37
CA THR A 44 12.61 16.61 1.95
C THR A 44 11.93 17.81 1.30
N ALA A 45 11.06 18.51 2.04
CA ALA A 45 10.45 19.75 1.58
C ALA A 45 11.51 20.84 1.34
N ILE A 46 12.48 20.97 2.25
CA ILE A 46 13.59 21.92 2.13
C ILE A 46 14.46 21.61 0.91
N ILE A 47 14.87 20.34 0.73
CA ILE A 47 15.67 19.92 -0.44
C ILE A 47 14.90 20.18 -1.74
N GLY A 48 13.60 19.84 -1.78
CA GLY A 48 12.74 20.09 -2.93
C GLY A 48 12.63 21.58 -3.27
N TYR A 49 12.51 22.43 -2.25
CA TYR A 49 12.48 23.88 -2.40
C TYR A 49 13.81 24.42 -2.94
N LEU A 50 14.94 24.04 -2.33
CA LEU A 50 16.28 24.46 -2.77
C LEU A 50 16.57 24.03 -4.21
N ASN A 51 16.16 22.82 -4.59
CA ASN A 51 16.29 22.36 -5.97
C ASN A 51 15.50 23.24 -6.94
N SER A 52 14.29 23.66 -6.57
CA SER A 52 13.48 24.50 -7.46
C SER A 52 14.00 25.91 -7.68
N LEU A 53 14.85 26.41 -6.79
CA LEU A 53 15.53 27.69 -6.96
C LEU A 53 16.73 27.58 -7.92
N SER A 54 17.21 26.36 -8.20
CA SER A 54 18.35 26.13 -9.07
C SER A 54 17.94 26.02 -10.54
N SER A 55 18.21 27.06 -11.33
CA SER A 55 17.98 27.05 -12.79
C SER A 55 19.08 26.32 -13.58
N ASN A 56 20.06 25.72 -12.91
CA ASN A 56 21.24 25.16 -13.58
C ASN A 56 20.99 23.72 -14.05
N TYR A 57 21.12 23.49 -15.36
CA TYR A 57 21.00 22.15 -15.97
C TYR A 57 21.97 21.13 -15.38
N ILE A 58 23.19 21.56 -15.04
CA ILE A 58 24.20 20.70 -14.38
C ILE A 58 23.69 20.18 -13.04
N ILE A 59 23.05 21.05 -12.25
CA ILE A 59 22.48 20.68 -10.95
C ILE A 59 21.31 19.71 -11.14
N SER A 60 20.45 19.96 -12.13
CA SER A 60 19.35 19.05 -12.46
C SER A 60 19.83 17.65 -12.86
N PHE A 61 20.92 17.56 -13.62
CA PHE A 61 21.52 16.27 -14.01
C PHE A 61 22.15 15.53 -12.82
N SER A 62 22.89 16.25 -11.97
CA SER A 62 23.47 15.69 -10.75
C SER A 62 22.40 15.12 -9.80
N ILE A 63 21.29 15.85 -9.66
CA ILE A 63 20.14 15.40 -8.84
C ILE A 63 19.49 14.17 -9.45
N LEU A 64 19.29 14.13 -10.77
CA LEU A 64 18.76 12.95 -11.45
C LEU A 64 19.65 11.73 -11.20
N PHE A 65 20.96 11.87 -11.38
CA PHE A 65 21.91 10.79 -11.13
C PHE A 65 21.86 10.30 -9.68
N THR A 66 21.76 11.24 -8.74
CA THR A 66 21.60 10.94 -7.31
C THR A 66 20.31 10.16 -7.05
N LEU A 67 19.18 10.55 -7.64
CA LEU A 67 17.89 9.87 -7.45
C LEU A 67 17.87 8.47 -8.07
N VAL A 68 18.46 8.31 -9.26
CA VAL A 68 18.59 6.98 -9.88
C VAL A 68 19.48 6.08 -9.03
N SER A 69 20.60 6.59 -8.54
CA SER A 69 21.50 5.84 -7.64
C SER A 69 20.79 5.44 -6.34
N LEU A 70 20.05 6.36 -5.72
CA LEU A 70 19.22 6.07 -4.55
C LEU A 70 18.16 5.03 -4.86
N GLY A 71 17.44 5.14 -5.97
CA GLY A 71 16.42 4.15 -6.38
C GLY A 71 17.00 2.74 -6.59
N ILE A 72 18.20 2.64 -7.15
CA ILE A 72 18.90 1.34 -7.28
C ILE A 72 19.28 0.79 -5.90
N LEU A 73 19.84 1.62 -5.02
CA LEU A 73 20.18 1.24 -3.65
C LEU A 73 18.95 0.82 -2.85
N GLU A 74 17.81 1.48 -3.05
CA GLU A 74 16.53 1.17 -2.43
C GLU A 74 15.98 -0.19 -2.86
N ILE A 75 15.98 -0.47 -4.16
CA ILE A 75 15.58 -1.78 -4.70
C ILE A 75 16.49 -2.87 -4.12
N TRP A 76 17.81 -2.64 -4.14
CA TRP A 76 18.77 -3.58 -3.57
C TRP A 76 18.55 -3.80 -2.06
N ALA A 77 18.37 -2.73 -1.29
CA ALA A 77 18.12 -2.79 0.14
C ALA A 77 16.82 -3.54 0.45
N LEU A 78 15.76 -3.34 -0.33
CA LEU A 78 14.49 -4.05 -0.17
C LEU A 78 14.66 -5.56 -0.37
N PHE A 79 15.34 -5.98 -1.45
CA PHE A 79 15.62 -7.39 -1.68
C PHE A 79 16.51 -7.99 -0.59
N TRP A 80 17.52 -7.23 -0.14
CA TRP A 80 18.37 -7.64 0.97
C TRP A 80 17.58 -7.82 2.27
N ILE A 81 16.69 -6.88 2.62
CA ILE A 81 15.80 -6.99 3.80
C ILE A 81 14.91 -8.23 3.72
N LEU A 82 14.34 -8.50 2.54
CA LEU A 82 13.48 -9.67 2.33
C LEU A 82 14.23 -10.98 2.54
N ASP A 83 15.39 -11.12 1.90
CA ASP A 83 16.23 -12.31 2.04
C ASP A 83 16.74 -12.45 3.49
N HIS A 84 17.20 -11.36 4.10
CA HIS A 84 17.66 -11.35 5.48
C HIS A 84 16.57 -11.77 6.47
N ASN A 85 15.37 -11.20 6.36
CA ASN A 85 14.24 -11.54 7.22
C ASN A 85 13.78 -12.98 7.00
N LYS A 86 13.75 -13.45 5.75
CA LYS A 86 13.41 -14.85 5.43
C LYS A 86 14.40 -15.83 6.06
N ARG A 87 15.71 -15.61 5.88
CA ARG A 87 16.76 -16.47 6.48
C ARG A 87 16.71 -16.46 8.00
N ASN A 88 16.51 -15.30 8.62
CA ASN A 88 16.36 -15.20 10.07
C ASN A 88 15.10 -15.93 10.54
N TYR A 89 14.00 -15.86 9.79
CA TYR A 89 12.76 -16.55 10.11
C TYR A 89 12.94 -18.06 10.09
N GLU A 90 13.57 -18.59 9.04
CA GLU A 90 13.86 -20.03 8.88
C GLU A 90 14.84 -20.54 9.94
N ARG A 91 15.93 -19.81 10.20
CA ARG A 91 16.90 -20.16 11.24
C ARG A 91 16.23 -20.25 12.61
N LYS A 92 15.42 -19.24 12.93
CA LYS A 92 14.63 -19.24 14.16
C LYS A 92 13.68 -20.43 14.17
N LEU A 93 12.92 -20.69 13.10
CA LEU A 93 12.02 -21.85 13.07
C LEU A 93 12.71 -23.17 13.44
N LEU A 94 13.94 -23.38 12.98
CA LEU A 94 14.77 -24.56 13.29
C LEU A 94 15.25 -24.62 14.76
N GLU A 95 15.55 -23.48 15.39
CA GLU A 95 16.08 -23.43 16.75
C GLU A 95 15.05 -23.71 17.86
N GLY A 96 13.74 -23.66 17.54
CA GLY A 96 12.65 -23.99 18.48
C GLY A 96 12.47 -23.03 19.67
N ARG A 97 13.40 -22.10 19.93
CA ARG A 97 13.39 -21.15 21.06
C ARG A 97 12.99 -19.73 20.64
N HIS A 98 11.69 -19.46 20.50
CA HIS A 98 11.22 -18.14 20.05
C HIS A 98 10.08 -17.60 20.88
N GLU A 99 10.20 -16.33 21.25
CA GLU A 99 9.08 -15.55 21.71
C GLU A 99 8.10 -15.32 20.55
N LEU A 100 6.81 -15.50 20.81
CA LEU A 100 5.74 -15.33 19.83
C LEU A 100 5.77 -13.94 19.16
N SER A 101 6.14 -12.92 19.94
CA SER A 101 6.27 -11.52 19.51
C SER A 101 7.32 -11.35 18.40
N GLU A 102 8.49 -11.97 18.54
CA GLU A 102 9.57 -11.85 17.55
C GLU A 102 9.19 -12.50 16.21
N ARG A 103 8.54 -13.67 16.25
CA ARG A 103 8.05 -14.35 15.04
C ARG A 103 7.01 -13.51 14.31
N TYR A 104 6.09 -12.91 15.07
CA TYR A 104 5.09 -12.01 14.52
C TYR A 104 5.73 -10.82 13.81
N GLN A 105 6.65 -10.12 14.47
CA GLN A 105 7.33 -8.96 13.88
C GLN A 105 8.11 -9.32 12.61
N LEU A 106 8.80 -10.46 12.60
CA LEU A 106 9.58 -10.89 11.44
C LEU A 106 8.66 -11.24 10.26
N SER A 107 7.54 -11.92 10.53
CA SER A 107 6.52 -12.20 9.51
C SER A 107 5.86 -10.93 8.97
N GLU A 108 5.61 -9.96 9.84
CA GLU A 108 5.05 -8.66 9.47
C GLU A 108 6.02 -7.88 8.57
N ASN A 109 7.31 -7.91 8.90
CA ASN A 109 8.36 -7.26 8.10
C ASN A 109 8.49 -7.90 6.70
N ILE A 110 8.44 -9.23 6.60
CA ILE A 110 8.45 -9.92 5.30
C ILE A 110 7.22 -9.53 4.48
N ARG A 111 6.03 -9.56 5.11
CA ARG A 111 4.77 -9.22 4.45
C ARG A 111 4.76 -7.78 3.95
N THR A 112 5.13 -6.83 4.80
CA THR A 112 5.16 -5.40 4.45
C THR A 112 6.23 -5.10 3.40
N ALA A 113 7.40 -5.74 3.44
CA ALA A 113 8.40 -5.60 2.40
C ALA A 113 7.92 -6.14 1.05
N LYS A 114 7.24 -7.30 1.01
CA LYS A 114 6.62 -7.84 -0.22
C LYS A 114 5.59 -6.88 -0.83
N GLN A 115 4.78 -6.24 0.02
CA GLN A 115 3.80 -5.24 -0.40
C GLN A 115 4.45 -3.98 -0.98
N LEU A 116 5.63 -3.63 -0.50
CA LEU A 116 6.35 -2.43 -0.92
C LEU A 116 7.08 -2.62 -2.26
N ILE A 117 7.39 -3.86 -2.68
CA ILE A 117 8.05 -4.15 -3.97
C ILE A 117 7.36 -3.46 -5.16
N PRO A 118 6.08 -3.73 -5.47
CA PRO A 118 5.45 -3.14 -6.67
C PRO A 118 5.40 -1.61 -6.60
N CYS A 119 5.25 -1.06 -5.39
CA CYS A 119 5.28 0.37 -5.14
C CYS A 119 6.65 0.97 -5.49
N ILE A 120 7.75 0.39 -4.99
CA ILE A 120 9.12 0.84 -5.27
C ILE A 120 9.49 0.66 -6.75
N LEU A 121 9.11 -0.46 -7.37
CA LEU A 121 9.41 -0.70 -8.78
C LEU A 121 8.71 0.32 -9.69
N MET A 122 7.41 0.56 -9.46
CA MET A 122 6.68 1.58 -10.21
C MET A 122 7.23 2.98 -9.97
N HIS A 123 7.61 3.26 -8.74
CA HIS A 123 8.26 4.50 -8.38
C HIS A 123 9.58 4.72 -9.12
N PHE A 124 10.43 3.68 -9.18
CA PHE A 124 11.68 3.71 -9.93
C PHE A 124 11.44 3.96 -11.43
N VAL A 125 10.44 3.32 -12.03
CA VAL A 125 10.03 3.58 -13.41
C VAL A 125 9.63 5.05 -13.62
N CYS A 126 8.91 5.64 -12.66
CA CYS A 126 8.54 7.06 -12.68
C CYS A 126 9.73 8.03 -12.55
N ILE A 127 10.89 7.56 -12.06
CA ILE A 127 12.14 8.34 -12.01
C ILE A 127 12.92 8.18 -13.32
N ILE A 128 13.03 6.96 -13.83
CA ILE A 128 13.82 6.64 -15.02
C ILE A 128 13.25 7.28 -16.28
N ILE A 129 11.94 7.19 -16.50
CA ILE A 129 11.30 7.70 -17.73
C ILE A 129 11.55 9.21 -17.92
N PRO A 130 11.27 10.09 -16.93
CA PRO A 130 11.55 11.52 -17.07
C PRO A 130 13.05 11.81 -17.07
N GLY A 131 13.84 10.97 -16.39
CA GLY A 131 15.29 11.04 -16.40
C GLY A 131 15.88 10.90 -17.80
N ILE A 132 15.46 9.85 -18.52
CA ILE A 132 15.86 9.62 -19.91
C ILE A 132 15.42 10.81 -20.79
N ASN A 133 14.19 11.30 -20.62
CA ASN A 133 13.72 12.48 -21.36
C ASN A 133 14.61 13.72 -21.11
N ASN A 134 14.98 13.99 -19.86
CA ASN A 134 15.88 15.10 -19.53
C ASN A 134 17.26 14.97 -20.20
N ILE A 135 17.79 13.75 -20.32
CA ILE A 135 19.03 13.48 -21.06
C ILE A 135 18.86 13.81 -22.54
N VAL A 136 17.76 13.34 -23.15
CA VAL A 136 17.45 13.59 -24.58
C VAL A 136 17.28 15.08 -24.87
N VAL A 137 16.61 15.82 -23.98
CA VAL A 137 16.47 17.29 -24.05
C VAL A 137 17.83 17.98 -23.92
N TYR A 138 18.66 17.56 -22.96
CA TYR A 138 19.99 18.16 -22.75
C TYR A 138 20.89 18.05 -23.99
N PHE A 139 20.84 16.92 -24.68
CA PHE A 139 21.57 16.72 -25.94
C PHE A 139 20.90 17.34 -27.18
N ASN A 140 19.80 18.10 -26.99
CA ASN A 140 19.03 18.73 -28.06
C ASN A 140 18.62 17.76 -29.18
N LEU A 141 18.30 16.51 -28.82
CA LEU A 141 17.95 15.48 -29.81
C LEU A 141 16.55 15.67 -30.40
N TYR A 142 15.68 16.46 -29.74
CA TYR A 142 14.37 16.80 -30.29
C TYR A 142 14.48 17.88 -31.36
N SER A 143 14.04 17.55 -32.57
CA SER A 143 13.91 18.51 -33.66
C SER A 143 12.56 19.23 -33.57
N GLY A 144 12.60 20.55 -33.34
CA GLY A 144 11.43 21.42 -33.36
C GLY A 144 10.69 21.53 -32.02
N LYS A 145 10.11 22.71 -31.79
CA LYS A 145 9.38 23.06 -30.56
C LYS A 145 8.17 22.16 -30.32
N PHE A 146 7.42 21.83 -31.38
CA PHE A 146 6.25 20.98 -31.28
C PHE A 146 6.57 19.59 -30.73
N THR A 147 7.66 18.95 -31.20
CA THR A 147 8.09 17.63 -30.73
C THR A 147 8.43 17.66 -29.25
N LEU A 148 9.16 18.68 -28.81
CA LEU A 148 9.53 18.87 -27.41
C LEU A 148 8.30 19.01 -26.51
N ASP A 149 7.35 19.86 -26.92
CA ASP A 149 6.11 20.11 -26.17
C ASP A 149 5.25 18.84 -26.10
N PHE A 150 5.09 18.14 -27.23
CA PHE A 150 4.32 16.89 -27.30
C PHE A 150 4.90 15.80 -26.40
N VAL A 151 6.21 15.53 -26.50
CA VAL A 151 6.86 14.52 -25.66
C VAL A 151 6.79 14.91 -24.19
N SER A 152 6.98 16.18 -23.86
CA SER A 152 6.84 16.67 -22.48
C SER A 152 5.44 16.39 -21.91
N GLN A 153 4.38 16.56 -22.71
CA GLN A 153 3.01 16.22 -22.31
C GLN A 153 2.80 14.71 -22.14
N CYS A 154 3.37 13.88 -23.02
CA CYS A 154 3.33 12.43 -22.88
C CYS A 154 4.03 11.96 -21.59
N ILE A 155 5.21 12.53 -21.30
CA ILE A 155 5.96 12.24 -20.09
C ILE A 155 5.17 12.68 -18.85
N PHE A 156 4.61 13.89 -18.86
CA PHE A 156 3.77 14.36 -17.74
C PHE A 156 2.58 13.43 -17.50
N THR A 157 1.86 13.05 -18.56
CA THR A 157 0.72 12.13 -18.49
C THR A 157 1.16 10.76 -17.94
N THR A 158 2.30 10.24 -18.41
CA THR A 158 2.86 8.96 -17.95
C THR A 158 3.19 9.01 -16.46
N ILE A 159 3.79 10.10 -15.98
CA ILE A 159 4.08 10.30 -14.56
C ILE A 159 2.79 10.39 -13.74
N THR A 160 1.75 11.07 -14.24
CA THR A 160 0.46 11.16 -13.56
C THR A 160 -0.21 9.80 -13.43
N ILE A 161 -0.20 8.99 -14.49
CA ILE A 161 -0.72 7.61 -14.46
C ILE A 161 0.12 6.75 -13.53
N GLY A 162 1.45 6.78 -13.67
CA GLY A 162 2.38 6.02 -12.83
C GLY A 162 2.26 6.39 -11.35
N SER A 163 2.05 7.68 -11.07
CA SER A 163 1.68 8.20 -9.76
C SER A 163 0.45 7.47 -9.26
N PHE A 164 -0.71 7.63 -9.90
CA PHE A 164 -1.95 6.95 -9.50
C PHE A 164 -1.80 5.42 -9.30
N LEU A 165 -1.05 4.74 -10.18
CA LEU A 165 -0.81 3.30 -10.09
C LEU A 165 -0.07 2.90 -8.83
N ILE A 166 0.83 3.74 -8.31
CA ILE A 166 1.53 3.48 -7.05
C ILE A 166 0.55 3.45 -5.87
N GLU A 167 -0.35 4.44 -5.72
CA GLU A 167 -1.38 4.39 -4.67
C GLU A 167 -2.32 3.19 -4.87
N PHE A 168 -2.68 2.90 -6.12
CA PHE A 168 -3.52 1.76 -6.45
C PHE A 168 -2.88 0.43 -6.05
N PHE A 169 -1.59 0.23 -6.35
CA PHE A 169 -0.85 -0.95 -5.93
C PHE A 169 -0.74 -1.04 -4.41
N MET A 170 -0.48 0.08 -3.72
CA MET A 170 -0.47 0.09 -2.26
C MET A 170 -1.81 -0.41 -1.68
N ILE A 171 -2.94 -0.01 -2.27
CA ILE A 171 -4.28 -0.47 -1.83
C ILE A 171 -4.49 -1.95 -2.16
N ILE A 172 -4.13 -2.41 -3.37
CA ILE A 172 -4.34 -3.80 -3.80
C ILE A 172 -3.52 -4.79 -2.99
N TYR A 173 -2.23 -4.48 -2.77
CA TYR A 173 -1.31 -5.41 -2.12
C TYR A 173 -1.45 -5.39 -0.59
N HIS A 174 -2.02 -4.33 -0.02
CA HIS A 174 -2.28 -4.26 1.41
C HIS A 174 -3.59 -4.99 1.78
N PRO A 175 -3.57 -6.12 2.52
CA PRO A 175 -4.74 -6.97 2.74
C PRO A 175 -5.88 -6.26 3.48
N ILE A 176 -5.55 -5.40 4.44
CA ILE A 176 -6.55 -4.61 5.19
C ILE A 176 -7.22 -3.60 4.25
N LEU A 177 -6.44 -2.75 3.56
CA LEU A 177 -6.97 -1.78 2.59
C LEU A 177 -7.75 -2.44 1.47
N LYS A 178 -7.28 -3.58 0.93
CA LYS A 178 -8.01 -4.37 -0.07
C LYS A 178 -9.36 -4.84 0.46
N ARG A 179 -9.41 -5.37 1.68
CA ARG A 179 -10.66 -5.82 2.31
C ARG A 179 -11.63 -4.66 2.50
N ASP A 180 -11.14 -3.51 2.95
CA ASP A 180 -11.96 -2.33 3.17
C ASP A 180 -12.44 -1.72 1.84
N LEU A 181 -11.60 -1.74 0.79
CA LEU A 181 -11.98 -1.39 -0.58
C LEU A 181 -13.12 -2.28 -1.09
N VAL A 182 -13.01 -3.60 -0.92
CA VAL A 182 -14.06 -4.56 -1.31
C VAL A 182 -15.37 -4.29 -0.54
N ARG A 183 -15.29 -3.98 0.76
CA ARG A 183 -16.45 -3.60 1.57
C ARG A 183 -17.10 -2.30 1.10
N MET A 184 -16.30 -1.30 0.73
CA MET A 184 -16.83 -0.06 0.16
C MET A 184 -17.52 -0.31 -1.18
N PHE A 185 -16.94 -1.13 -2.05
CA PHE A 185 -17.57 -1.51 -3.33
C PHE A 185 -18.86 -2.31 -3.14
N SER A 186 -18.93 -3.23 -2.17
CA SER A 186 -20.16 -3.98 -1.90
C SER A 186 -21.27 -3.09 -1.32
N ALA A 187 -20.92 -2.15 -0.45
CA ALA A 187 -21.85 -1.13 0.06
C ALA A 187 -22.36 -0.24 -1.09
N PHE A 188 -21.47 0.22 -1.97
CA PHE A 188 -21.84 1.04 -3.12
C PHE A 188 -22.74 0.30 -4.12
N ARG A 189 -22.44 -0.98 -4.41
CA ARG A 189 -23.30 -1.84 -5.23
C ARG A 189 -24.70 -1.98 -4.64
N SER A 190 -24.78 -2.14 -3.32
CA SER A 190 -26.05 -2.25 -2.60
C SER A 190 -26.88 -0.97 -2.72
N ILE A 191 -26.23 0.20 -2.65
CA ILE A 191 -26.89 1.52 -2.84
C ILE A 191 -27.40 1.67 -4.27
N ILE A 192 -26.59 1.32 -5.28
CA ILE A 192 -27.01 1.38 -6.69
C ILE A 192 -28.21 0.47 -6.94
N GLN A 193 -28.18 -0.75 -6.42
CA GLN A 193 -29.30 -1.69 -6.57
C GLN A 193 -30.57 -1.17 -5.89
N PHE A 194 -30.47 -0.58 -4.70
CA PHE A 194 -31.62 0.03 -4.02
C PHE A 194 -32.21 1.21 -4.81
N ARG A 195 -31.35 2.02 -5.45
CA ARG A 195 -31.80 3.18 -6.24
C ARG A 195 -32.50 2.78 -7.53
N ILE A 196 -32.05 1.73 -8.20
CA ILE A 196 -32.71 1.18 -9.40
C ILE A 196 -34.07 0.57 -9.03
N PHE A 197 -34.17 -0.14 -7.90
CA PHE A 197 -35.41 -0.76 -7.45
C PHE A 197 -36.45 0.23 -6.87
N ALA A 198 -36.00 1.34 -6.29
CA ALA A 198 -36.88 2.41 -5.84
C ALA A 198 -37.46 3.22 -7.02
N SER A 199 -36.69 3.35 -8.11
CA SER A 199 -37.13 4.05 -9.33
C SER A 199 -38.19 3.28 -10.12
N SER A 200 -38.27 1.95 -9.98
CA SER A 200 -39.25 1.11 -10.69
C SER A 200 -40.59 0.94 -9.97
N ARG A 201 -40.74 1.46 -8.74
CA ARG A 201 -41.98 1.36 -7.94
C ARG A 201 -42.88 2.61 -7.93
N VAL A 202 -42.57 3.64 -8.73
CA VAL A 202 -43.32 4.92 -8.70
C VAL A 202 -44.52 4.97 -9.67
N VAL A 203 -44.85 3.89 -10.39
CA VAL A 203 -46.07 3.86 -11.23
C VAL A 203 -46.80 2.52 -11.10
N GLN A 204 -47.55 2.36 -10.01
CA GLN A 204 -48.75 1.53 -9.96
C GLN A 204 -49.71 2.20 -8.98
N ASP A 205 -50.70 2.90 -9.52
CA ASP A 205 -51.81 3.46 -8.75
C ASP A 205 -52.58 2.34 -8.04
N PRO A 206 -52.84 2.46 -6.72
CA PRO A 206 -53.70 1.52 -6.03
C PRO A 206 -55.17 1.90 -6.27
N VAL A 207 -55.87 1.08 -7.06
CA VAL A 207 -57.33 0.98 -6.96
C VAL A 207 -57.66 0.22 -5.68
N TYR A 208 -58.36 0.94 -4.79
CA TYR A 208 -59.07 0.52 -3.58
C TYR A 208 -59.33 -0.99 -3.39
N ASN A 209 -59.04 -1.51 -2.18
CA ASN A 209 -60.06 -2.05 -1.27
C ASN A 209 -59.50 -2.49 0.11
N GLU A 210 -60.01 -1.80 1.14
CA GLU A 210 -60.38 -2.15 2.52
C GLU A 210 -59.66 -3.18 3.43
N PRO A 211 -59.80 -3.01 4.77
CA PRO A 211 -58.87 -3.49 5.78
C PRO A 211 -59.36 -4.74 6.53
N SER A 212 -58.41 -5.59 6.92
CA SER A 212 -58.64 -6.54 8.02
C SER A 212 -57.44 -6.58 8.97
N ILE A 213 -57.78 -6.21 10.20
CA ILE A 213 -57.00 -6.14 11.43
C ILE A 213 -56.52 -7.55 11.85
N LEU A 214 -55.24 -7.69 12.23
CA LEU A 214 -54.80 -8.42 13.44
C LEU A 214 -53.27 -8.32 13.65
N PRO A 215 -52.80 -8.12 14.90
CA PRO A 215 -51.38 -7.96 15.23
C PRO A 215 -50.80 -9.23 15.88
N ALA A 216 -49.59 -9.64 15.50
CA ALA A 216 -48.79 -10.60 16.27
C ALA A 216 -47.32 -10.55 15.82
N THR A 217 -46.47 -9.84 16.56
CA THR A 217 -45.41 -10.39 17.44
C THR A 217 -44.18 -10.96 16.73
N GLY A 218 -43.00 -10.44 17.10
CA GLY A 218 -41.75 -11.20 17.02
C GLY A 218 -40.59 -10.57 16.27
N ALA A 219 -40.33 -9.28 16.42
CA ALA A 219 -39.05 -8.69 16.00
C ALA A 219 -37.92 -9.19 16.92
N SER A 220 -37.37 -10.36 16.61
CA SER A 220 -36.11 -10.85 17.19
C SER A 220 -34.97 -9.97 16.68
N ARG A 221 -34.63 -8.92 17.45
CA ARG A 221 -33.34 -8.23 17.36
C ARG A 221 -32.23 -9.29 17.52
N LYS A 222 -31.64 -9.71 16.41
CA LYS A 222 -30.37 -10.42 16.41
C LYS A 222 -29.34 -9.44 16.95
N THR A 223 -29.04 -9.60 18.23
CA THR A 223 -27.92 -9.00 18.93
C THR A 223 -26.69 -9.18 18.05
N LEU A 224 -26.03 -8.05 17.78
CA LEU A 224 -24.78 -7.95 17.05
C LEU A 224 -23.79 -8.94 17.65
N ALA A 225 -23.68 -10.14 17.08
CA ALA A 225 -22.74 -11.15 17.52
C ALA A 225 -21.34 -10.54 17.43
N ALA A 226 -20.63 -10.53 18.55
CA ALA A 226 -19.24 -10.15 18.61
C ALA A 226 -18.50 -10.85 17.45
N LEU A 227 -17.89 -10.06 16.57
CA LEU A 227 -17.20 -10.53 15.37
C LEU A 227 -16.25 -11.67 15.74
N GLN A 228 -16.66 -12.90 15.41
CA GLN A 228 -15.75 -14.03 15.48
C GLN A 228 -14.57 -13.76 14.53
N PRO A 229 -13.32 -13.96 14.99
CA PRO A 229 -12.17 -13.78 14.12
C PRO A 229 -12.32 -14.72 12.92
N MET A 230 -12.24 -14.18 11.70
CA MET A 230 -12.30 -14.93 10.45
C MET A 230 -10.94 -14.95 9.76
N ASP A 231 -10.65 -16.04 9.04
CA ASP A 231 -9.46 -16.16 8.21
C ASP A 231 -9.54 -15.23 6.97
N ILE A 232 -8.49 -15.23 6.15
CA ILE A 232 -8.40 -14.41 4.93
C ILE A 232 -9.47 -14.76 3.88
N ASN A 233 -10.14 -15.91 4.02
CA ASN A 233 -11.17 -16.43 3.13
C ASN A 233 -12.58 -16.31 3.72
N GLY A 234 -12.73 -15.69 4.90
CA GLY A 234 -14.03 -15.50 5.56
C GLY A 234 -14.54 -16.73 6.32
N LYS A 235 -13.69 -17.71 6.62
CA LYS A 235 -14.04 -18.87 7.46
C LYS A 235 -13.76 -18.55 8.93
N PRO A 236 -14.63 -18.99 9.88
CA PRO A 236 -14.40 -18.78 11.31
C PRO A 236 -13.11 -19.49 11.76
N LEU A 237 -12.26 -18.78 12.51
CA LEU A 237 -10.95 -19.28 12.97
C LEU A 237 -11.03 -20.29 14.13
N ILE A 238 -12.22 -20.66 14.61
CA ILE A 238 -12.38 -21.45 15.83
C ILE A 238 -13.47 -22.53 15.63
N GLU A 239 -13.04 -23.76 15.36
CA GLU A 239 -13.79 -24.99 15.65
C GLU A 239 -12.99 -25.77 16.70
N ASP A 240 -13.44 -25.72 17.96
CA ASP A 240 -13.25 -26.62 19.11
C ASP A 240 -11.98 -27.51 19.24
N GLY A 241 -10.82 -27.06 18.75
CA GLY A 241 -9.53 -27.73 18.90
C GLY A 241 -8.77 -27.32 20.16
N LYS A 242 -8.11 -28.28 20.83
CA LYS A 242 -7.26 -28.07 22.02
C LYS A 242 -6.25 -26.93 21.83
N LYS A 243 -6.22 -25.98 22.77
CA LYS A 243 -5.42 -24.73 22.78
C LYS A 243 -3.92 -24.88 22.49
N GLU A 244 -3.34 -26.07 22.67
CA GLU A 244 -1.89 -26.29 22.55
C GLU A 244 -1.42 -26.53 21.11
N ASP A 245 -2.28 -27.04 20.21
CA ASP A 245 -1.97 -27.20 18.77
C ASP A 245 -2.38 -26.00 17.91
N LEU A 246 -3.13 -25.06 18.48
CA LEU A 246 -3.66 -23.87 17.78
C LEU A 246 -2.56 -22.93 17.28
N GLY A 247 -1.44 -22.83 18.01
CA GLY A 247 -0.30 -22.03 17.57
C GLY A 247 0.25 -22.55 16.24
N GLY A 248 0.54 -23.85 16.17
CA GLY A 248 1.14 -24.48 14.99
C GLY A 248 0.26 -24.38 13.75
N ALA A 249 -1.04 -24.67 13.88
CA ALA A 249 -1.99 -24.60 12.76
C ALA A 249 -2.20 -23.16 12.25
N TYR A 250 -2.34 -22.19 13.16
CA TYR A 250 -2.46 -20.76 12.80
C TYR A 250 -1.21 -20.25 12.07
N PHE A 251 -0.02 -20.62 12.56
CA PHE A 251 1.23 -20.24 11.90
C PHE A 251 1.43 -20.95 10.56
N LYS A 252 0.97 -22.19 10.40
CA LYS A 252 1.00 -22.90 9.12
C LYS A 252 0.07 -22.26 8.09
N GLN A 253 -1.11 -21.79 8.51
CA GLN A 253 -2.01 -21.00 7.65
C GLN A 253 -1.41 -19.64 7.28
N LEU A 254 -0.75 -18.95 8.22
CA LEU A 254 -0.01 -17.73 7.92
C LEU A 254 1.11 -18.00 6.92
N ALA A 255 1.90 -19.05 7.11
CA ALA A 255 2.98 -19.43 6.19
C ALA A 255 2.46 -19.77 4.79
N MET A 256 1.34 -20.51 4.67
CA MET A 256 0.70 -20.79 3.38
C MET A 256 0.16 -19.53 2.68
N SER A 257 -0.19 -18.47 3.43
CA SER A 257 -0.56 -17.18 2.84
C SER A 257 0.62 -16.37 2.28
N TRP A 258 1.84 -16.87 2.45
CA TRP A 258 3.07 -16.21 2.01
C TRP A 258 3.68 -16.80 0.74
N GLU A 259 3.25 -18.00 0.33
CA GLU A 259 3.52 -18.58 -1.00
C GLU A 259 2.61 -17.94 -2.05
#